data_AF-N9KZW0-F1
#
_entry.id   AF-N9KZW0-F1
#
_cell.length_a   1.000
_cell.length_b   1.000
_cell.length_c   1.000
_cell.angle_alpha   90.00
_cell.angle_beta   90.00
_cell.angle_gamma   90.00
#
_symmetry.space_group_name_H-M   'P 1'
#
loop_
_entity.id
_entity.type
_entity.pdbx_description
1 polymer ?
#
loop_
_entity_poly.entity_id
_entity_poly.type
_entity_poly.pdbx_seq_one_letter_code
_entity_poly.pdbx_strand_id
1 'polypeptide(L)'
;MYKKQGSNFHTSSAGFTLLELMVAVIILAILAAIAMPMYSNYITKAKARSAQSDLVALSLVLESMYQRNLSYATPTPNPTTDNTETQNHAKGWQPAAADTFKYTVEIKDIDSKPGYELIATGEGRNAGCVLTFRSNNYKNIAETSNGCGGLSSW
;
A
#
# COMPACT_ATOMS: atom_id res chain seq x y z
N MET A 1 30.58 -24.47 -72.58
CA MET A 1 30.39 -23.60 -71.39
C MET A 1 29.08 -23.98 -70.71
N TYR A 2 29.11 -24.62 -69.53
CA TYR A 2 27.91 -25.06 -68.79
C TYR A 2 27.46 -23.97 -67.81
N LYS A 3 26.21 -23.50 -67.92
CA LYS A 3 25.63 -22.48 -67.04
C LYS A 3 25.02 -23.18 -65.81
N LYS A 4 25.62 -22.98 -64.64
CA LYS A 4 25.16 -23.53 -63.35
C LYS A 4 23.90 -22.78 -62.92
N GLN A 5 22.74 -23.44 -62.90
CA GLN A 5 21.52 -22.85 -62.33
C GLN A 5 21.65 -22.80 -60.81
N GLY A 6 21.58 -21.60 -60.24
CA GLY A 6 21.51 -21.38 -58.80
C GLY A 6 20.13 -21.74 -58.26
N SER A 7 20.05 -22.73 -57.39
CA SER A 7 18.84 -23.11 -56.68
C SER A 7 18.52 -22.07 -55.61
N ASN A 8 17.44 -21.29 -55.80
CA ASN A 8 16.90 -20.40 -54.78
C ASN A 8 16.22 -21.23 -53.70
N PHE A 9 16.79 -21.27 -52.49
CA PHE A 9 16.11 -21.80 -51.30
C PHE A 9 15.02 -20.79 -50.90
N HIS A 10 13.75 -21.12 -51.19
CA HIS A 10 12.62 -20.42 -50.60
C HIS A 10 12.53 -20.83 -49.12
N THR A 11 12.96 -19.94 -48.23
CA THR A 11 12.62 -20.04 -46.81
C THR A 11 11.13 -19.76 -46.66
N SER A 12 10.34 -20.78 -46.33
CA SER A 12 8.93 -20.64 -46.02
C SER A 12 8.75 -19.72 -44.82
N SER A 13 8.26 -18.50 -45.06
CA SER A 13 7.88 -17.59 -43.98
C SER A 13 6.55 -18.10 -43.39
N ALA A 14 6.60 -18.73 -42.22
CA ALA A 14 5.39 -19.12 -41.50
C ALA A 14 4.72 -17.86 -40.93
N GLY A 15 3.52 -17.53 -41.42
CA GLY A 15 2.68 -16.46 -40.89
C GLY A 15 1.62 -17.01 -39.93
N PHE A 16 1.21 -16.20 -38.96
CA PHE A 16 0.09 -16.53 -38.08
C PHE A 16 -1.23 -16.53 -38.84
N THR A 17 -2.13 -17.47 -38.52
CA THR A 17 -3.49 -17.47 -39.06
C THR A 17 -4.37 -16.47 -38.31
N LEU A 18 -5.38 -15.92 -38.99
CA LEU A 18 -6.38 -15.04 -38.36
C LEU A 18 -7.15 -15.78 -37.26
N LEU A 19 -7.38 -17.08 -37.46
CA LEU A 19 -8.04 -17.95 -36.48
C LEU A 19 -7.22 -18.11 -35.19
N GLU A 20 -5.90 -18.35 -35.29
CA GLU A 20 -5.04 -18.43 -34.10
C GLU A 20 -5.06 -17.13 -33.29
N LEU A 21 -5.03 -15.98 -33.98
CA LEU A 21 -5.10 -14.70 -33.32
C LEU A 21 -6.46 -14.48 -32.64
N MET A 22 -7.57 -14.89 -33.26
CA MET A 22 -8.90 -14.80 -32.63
C MET A 22 -8.99 -15.65 -31.35
N VAL A 23 -8.53 -16.90 -31.41
CA VAL A 23 -8.55 -17.78 -30.23
C VAL A 23 -7.64 -17.23 -29.13
N ALA A 24 -6.45 -16.75 -29.49
CA ALA A 24 -5.53 -16.13 -28.52
C ALA A 24 -6.15 -14.92 -27.83
N VAL A 25 -6.79 -14.01 -28.57
CA VAL A 25 -7.45 -12.82 -27.99
C VAL A 25 -8.61 -13.21 -27.08
N ILE A 26 -9.39 -14.24 -27.44
CA ILE A 26 -10.48 -14.74 -26.58
C ILE A 26 -9.94 -15.26 -25.25
N ILE A 27 -8.88 -16.06 -25.29
CA ILE A 27 -8.25 -16.58 -24.06
C ILE A 27 -7.71 -15.43 -23.20
N LEU A 28 -7.03 -14.45 -23.82
CA LEU A 28 -6.52 -13.27 -23.12
C LEU A 28 -7.64 -12.45 -22.46
N ALA A 29 -8.79 -12.30 -23.12
CA ALA A 29 -9.93 -11.57 -22.56
C ALA A 29 -10.49 -12.25 -21.29
N ILE A 30 -10.60 -13.59 -21.31
CA ILE A 30 -11.06 -14.35 -20.14
C ILE A 30 -10.08 -14.22 -18.97
N LEU A 31 -8.77 -14.33 -19.24
CA LEU A 31 -7.74 -14.18 -18.22
C LEU A 31 -7.74 -12.76 -17.62
N ALA A 32 -7.86 -11.73 -18.45
CA ALA A 32 -7.89 -10.35 -18.01
C ALA A 32 -9.08 -10.06 -17.08
N ALA A 33 -10.25 -10.63 -17.37
CA ALA A 33 -11.45 -10.44 -16.56
C ALA A 33 -11.28 -10.90 -15.10
N ILE A 34 -10.52 -11.97 -14.86
CA ILE A 34 -10.25 -12.50 -13.51
C ILE A 34 -9.03 -11.79 -12.89
N ALA A 35 -8.01 -11.51 -13.69
CA ALA A 35 -6.74 -10.95 -13.21
C ALA A 35 -6.88 -9.49 -12.71
N MET A 36 -7.66 -8.66 -13.41
CA MET A 36 -7.81 -7.23 -13.08
C MET A 36 -8.32 -6.97 -11.64
N PRO A 37 -9.45 -7.54 -11.17
CA PRO A 37 -9.92 -7.30 -9.81
C PRO A 37 -8.95 -7.85 -8.75
N MET A 38 -8.33 -9.00 -9.02
CA MET A 38 -7.36 -9.61 -8.11
C MET A 38 -6.11 -8.75 -7.93
N TYR A 39 -5.57 -8.22 -9.03
CA TYR A 39 -4.39 -7.35 -9.01
C TYR A 39 -4.68 -6.04 -8.28
N SER A 40 -5.87 -5.45 -8.46
CA SER A 40 -6.28 -4.26 -7.72
C SER A 40 -6.26 -4.50 -6.22
N ASN A 41 -6.86 -5.60 -5.75
CA ASN A 41 -6.86 -5.95 -4.33
C ASN A 41 -5.45 -6.20 -3.77
N TYR A 42 -4.58 -6.83 -4.57
CA TYR A 42 -3.18 -7.04 -4.19
C TYR A 42 -2.44 -5.73 -3.94
N ILE A 43 -2.59 -4.74 -4.82
CA ILE A 43 -1.95 -3.43 -4.67
C ILE A 43 -2.51 -2.69 -3.45
N THR A 44 -3.84 -2.68 -3.27
CA THR A 44 -4.48 -2.09 -2.09
C THR A 44 -3.95 -2.72 -0.79
N LYS A 45 -3.81 -4.04 -0.74
CA LYS A 45 -3.21 -4.76 0.40
C LYS A 45 -1.75 -4.42 0.62
N ALA A 46 -0.97 -4.31 -0.45
CA ALA A 46 0.45 -3.95 -0.37
C ALA A 46 0.63 -2.54 0.21
N LYS A 47 -0.19 -1.58 -0.22
CA LYS A 47 -0.21 -0.22 0.33
C LYS A 47 -0.62 -0.19 1.81
N ALA A 48 -1.64 -0.96 2.20
CA ALA A 48 -2.01 -1.10 3.60
C ALA A 48 -0.86 -1.65 4.47
N ARG A 49 -0.10 -2.65 3.99
CA ARG A 49 1.11 -3.16 4.69
C ARG A 49 2.23 -2.12 4.77
N SER A 50 2.39 -1.29 3.74
CA SER A 50 3.32 -0.16 3.82
C SER A 50 2.90 0.80 4.93
N ALA A 51 1.61 1.12 5.03
CA ALA A 51 1.09 2.00 6.07
C ALA A 51 1.24 1.42 7.48
N GLN A 52 1.11 0.09 7.64
CA GLN A 52 1.45 -0.59 8.89
C GLN A 52 2.91 -0.36 9.30
N SER A 53 3.82 -0.48 8.34
CA SER A 53 5.25 -0.25 8.58
C SER A 53 5.53 1.22 8.93
N ASP A 54 4.83 2.15 8.27
CA ASP A 54 4.91 3.58 8.55
C ASP A 54 4.43 3.91 9.98
N LEU A 55 3.36 3.27 10.45
CA LEU A 55 2.86 3.41 11.83
C LEU A 55 3.86 2.88 12.86
N VAL A 56 4.55 1.77 12.56
CA VAL A 56 5.64 1.25 13.43
C VAL A 56 6.81 2.22 13.45
N ALA A 57 7.21 2.77 12.30
CA ALA A 57 8.26 3.78 12.26
C ALA A 57 7.88 5.05 13.05
N LEU A 58 6.60 5.45 12.99
CA LEU A 58 6.08 6.60 13.73
C LEU A 58 6.13 6.36 15.25
N SER A 59 5.73 5.15 15.69
CA SER A 59 5.77 4.80 17.10
C SER A 59 7.19 4.87 17.65
N LEU A 60 8.20 4.38 16.90
CA LEU A 60 9.60 4.47 17.31
C LEU A 60 10.08 5.91 17.54
N VAL A 61 9.60 6.87 16.73
CA VAL A 61 9.94 8.29 16.92
C VAL A 61 9.33 8.83 18.21
N LEU A 62 8.06 8.51 18.50
CA LEU A 62 7.40 8.94 19.73
C LEU A 62 8.02 8.31 20.97
N GLU A 63 8.39 7.02 20.93
CA GLU A 63 9.11 6.35 22.03
C GLU A 63 10.48 6.99 22.28
N SER A 64 11.22 7.34 21.23
CA SER A 64 12.49 8.08 21.35
C SER A 64 12.30 9.46 21.99
N MET A 65 11.20 10.16 21.70
CA MET A 65 10.87 11.42 22.37
C MET A 65 10.56 11.23 23.85
N TYR A 66 9.80 10.18 24.19
CA TYR A 66 9.48 9.83 25.57
C TYR A 66 10.73 9.50 26.38
N GLN A 67 11.69 8.75 25.81
CA GLN A 67 12.95 8.43 26.50
C GLN A 67 13.77 9.67 26.87
N ARG A 68 13.64 10.76 26.09
CA ARG A 68 14.39 12.02 26.33
C ARG A 68 13.67 12.94 27.31
N ASN A 69 12.35 13.01 27.22
CA ASN A 69 11.54 14.02 27.91
C ASN A 69 10.66 13.44 29.03
N LEU A 70 10.68 12.12 29.23
CA LEU A 70 9.87 11.36 30.19
C LEU A 70 8.35 11.61 30.06
N SER A 71 7.93 12.11 28.90
CA SER A 71 6.56 12.49 28.58
C SER A 71 6.37 12.51 27.07
N TYR A 72 5.15 12.25 26.63
CA TYR A 72 4.76 12.50 25.24
C TYR A 72 4.42 13.98 25.09
N ALA A 73 5.11 14.66 24.17
CA ALA A 73 4.75 16.02 23.81
C ALA A 73 3.37 15.99 23.14
N THR A 74 2.44 16.84 23.56
CA THR A 74 1.10 16.90 22.93
C THR A 74 1.18 17.74 21.65
N PRO A 75 0.72 17.24 20.49
CA PRO A 75 0.64 18.05 19.27
C PRO A 75 -0.43 19.14 19.42
N THR A 76 -0.39 20.15 18.55
CA THR A 76 -1.45 21.15 18.43
C THR A 76 -1.77 21.31 16.95
N PRO A 77 -2.94 20.87 16.46
CA PRO A 77 -4.05 20.24 17.20
C PRO A 77 -3.73 18.82 17.73
N ASN A 78 -4.55 18.34 18.68
CA ASN A 78 -4.54 16.96 19.19
C ASN A 78 -5.95 16.37 19.07
N PRO A 79 -6.19 15.36 18.20
CA PRO A 79 -5.23 14.71 17.30
C PRO A 79 -4.70 15.65 16.22
N THR A 80 -3.53 15.31 15.65
CA THR A 80 -3.09 15.93 14.39
C THR A 80 -4.11 15.63 13.29
N THR A 81 -4.21 16.52 12.33
CA THR A 81 -5.26 16.48 11.30
C THR A 81 -4.74 16.10 9.94
N ASP A 82 -3.43 16.03 9.68
CA ASP A 82 -2.86 15.57 8.41
C ASP A 82 -1.40 15.11 8.53
N ASN A 83 -0.82 14.68 7.40
CA ASN A 83 0.57 14.22 7.33
C ASN A 83 1.57 15.33 7.68
N THR A 84 1.29 16.58 7.33
CA THR A 84 2.18 17.72 7.58
C THR A 84 2.27 18.00 9.07
N GLU A 85 1.12 18.05 9.75
CA GLU A 85 1.06 18.23 11.21
C GLU A 85 1.71 17.06 11.94
N THR A 86 1.47 15.83 11.48
CA THR A 86 2.13 14.63 12.04
C THR A 86 3.65 14.67 11.85
N GLN A 87 4.15 15.09 10.70
CA GLN A 87 5.59 15.23 10.44
C GLN A 87 6.22 16.36 11.25
N ASN A 88 5.51 17.47 11.44
CA ASN A 88 5.97 18.57 12.30
C ASN A 88 6.10 18.13 13.76
N HIS A 89 5.19 17.26 14.20
CA HIS A 89 5.21 16.67 15.53
C HIS A 89 6.32 15.60 15.68
N ALA A 90 6.31 14.59 14.80
CA ALA A 90 7.27 13.50 14.76
C ALA A 90 8.42 13.79 13.78
N LYS A 91 9.29 14.75 14.13
CA LYS A 91 10.36 15.21 13.24
C LYS A 91 11.27 14.06 12.79
N GLY A 92 11.50 14.00 11.47
CA GLY A 92 12.34 12.97 10.84
C GLY A 92 11.59 11.69 10.45
N TRP A 93 10.32 11.55 10.84
CA TRP A 93 9.46 10.51 10.30
C TRP A 93 8.97 10.90 8.90
N GLN A 94 9.03 9.94 7.97
CA GLN A 94 8.60 10.13 6.57
C GLN A 94 7.85 8.87 6.13
N PRO A 95 6.52 8.92 5.93
CA PRO A 95 5.74 7.76 5.52
C PRO A 95 5.99 7.40 4.05
N ALA A 96 6.17 6.12 3.77
CA ALA A 96 6.29 5.61 2.41
C ALA A 96 4.96 5.60 1.65
N ALA A 97 3.83 5.47 2.35
CA ALA A 97 2.49 5.46 1.76
C ALA A 97 1.74 6.80 1.89
N ALA A 98 2.46 7.92 1.98
CA ALA A 98 1.88 9.27 2.09
C ALA A 98 0.92 9.63 0.94
N ASP A 99 1.04 8.96 -0.21
CA ASP A 99 0.21 9.14 -1.40
C ASP A 99 -1.17 8.49 -1.31
N THR A 100 -1.35 7.58 -0.35
CA THR A 100 -2.52 6.71 -0.23
C THR A 100 -3.05 6.63 1.18
N PHE A 101 -2.32 7.14 2.17
CA PHE A 101 -2.69 7.14 3.57
C PHE A 101 -2.38 8.48 4.22
N LYS A 102 -3.32 8.87 5.07
CA LYS A 102 -3.24 9.99 5.98
C LYS A 102 -2.99 9.47 7.39
N TYR A 103 -1.97 9.99 8.05
CA TYR A 103 -1.53 9.56 9.36
C TYR A 103 -1.79 10.64 10.39
N THR A 104 -2.38 10.26 11.51
CA THR A 104 -2.66 11.15 12.64
C THR A 104 -2.10 10.57 13.93
N VAL A 105 -1.69 11.47 14.82
CA VAL A 105 -1.21 11.17 16.16
C VAL A 105 -2.16 11.83 17.14
N GLU A 106 -2.67 11.05 18.08
CA GLU A 106 -3.34 11.55 19.26
C GLU A 106 -2.52 11.17 20.48
N ILE A 107 -2.14 12.15 21.29
CA ILE A 107 -1.56 11.89 22.61
C ILE A 107 -2.72 11.87 23.62
N LYS A 108 -2.91 10.71 24.24
CA LYS A 108 -3.99 10.48 25.22
C LYS A 108 -3.60 9.37 26.19
N ASP A 109 -4.28 9.33 27.33
CA ASP A 109 -4.11 8.22 28.25
C ASP A 109 -4.71 6.92 27.66
N ILE A 110 -3.94 5.85 27.70
CA ILE A 110 -4.34 4.50 27.33
C ILE A 110 -4.21 3.64 28.58
N ASP A 111 -5.32 3.01 29.00
CA ASP A 111 -5.37 2.19 30.23
C ASP A 111 -4.85 2.94 31.47
N SER A 112 -5.25 4.21 31.63
CA SER A 112 -4.86 5.13 32.71
C SER A 112 -3.36 5.45 32.77
N LYS A 113 -2.64 5.30 31.66
CA LYS A 113 -1.22 5.65 31.53
C LYS A 113 -1.01 6.59 30.33
N PRO A 114 -0.06 7.54 30.39
CA PRO A 114 0.25 8.39 29.25
C PRO A 114 0.65 7.54 28.04
N GLY A 115 0.03 7.82 26.90
CA GLY A 115 0.22 7.03 25.69
C GLY A 115 -0.09 7.82 24.43
N TYR A 116 -0.20 7.07 23.34
CA TYR A 116 -0.58 7.60 22.04
C TYR A 116 -1.45 6.63 21.28
N GLU A 117 -2.28 7.18 20.40
CA GLU A 117 -2.99 6.45 19.35
C GLU A 117 -2.55 7.00 18.00
N LEU A 118 -2.09 6.09 17.14
CA LEU A 118 -1.71 6.36 15.77
C LEU A 118 -2.79 5.77 14.87
N ILE A 119 -3.24 6.57 13.91
CA ILE A 119 -4.24 6.15 12.93
C ILE A 119 -3.68 6.40 11.53
N ALA A 120 -3.73 5.38 10.67
CA ALA A 120 -3.56 5.56 9.23
C ALA A 120 -4.91 5.36 8.54
N THR A 121 -5.43 6.42 7.91
CA THR A 121 -6.68 6.41 7.14
C THR A 121 -6.35 6.37 5.66
N GLY A 122 -6.81 5.33 4.98
CA GLY A 122 -6.60 5.15 3.55
C GLY A 122 -7.43 6.10 2.71
N GLU A 123 -6.87 6.50 1.58
CA GLU A 123 -7.46 7.41 0.60
C GLU A 123 -7.47 6.76 -0.79
N GLY A 124 -8.26 7.31 -1.71
CA GLY A 124 -8.36 6.80 -3.09
C GLY A 124 -8.76 5.32 -3.12
N ARG A 125 -7.88 4.46 -3.65
CA ARG A 125 -8.11 3.01 -3.73
C ARG A 125 -8.07 2.28 -2.39
N ASN A 126 -7.53 2.92 -1.36
CA ASN A 126 -7.49 2.44 0.02
C ASN A 126 -8.56 3.10 0.90
N ALA A 127 -9.46 3.91 0.31
CA ALA A 127 -10.58 4.49 1.03
C ALA A 127 -11.38 3.41 1.76
N GLY A 128 -11.70 3.67 3.04
CA GLY A 128 -12.34 2.70 3.91
C GLY A 128 -11.39 1.80 4.69
N CYS A 129 -10.08 1.87 4.47
CA CYS A 129 -9.08 1.23 5.32
C CYS A 129 -8.67 2.16 6.47
N VAL A 130 -8.79 1.70 7.70
CA VAL A 130 -8.31 2.41 8.89
C VAL A 130 -7.47 1.45 9.71
N LEU A 131 -6.19 1.81 9.89
CA LEU A 131 -5.24 1.06 10.71
C LEU A 131 -5.02 1.82 12.00
N THR A 132 -5.08 1.12 13.13
CA THR A 132 -4.83 1.70 14.46
C THR A 132 -3.63 1.02 15.10
N PHE A 133 -2.75 1.81 15.70
CA PHE A 133 -1.66 1.32 16.54
C PHE A 133 -1.52 2.20 17.79
N ARG A 134 -1.51 1.59 18.97
CA ARG A 134 -1.38 2.29 20.26
C ARG A 134 -0.11 1.90 21.01
N SER A 135 0.29 2.74 21.95
CA SER A 135 1.45 2.51 22.83
C SER A 135 1.38 1.21 23.67
N ASN A 136 0.18 0.68 23.93
CA ASN A 136 0.00 -0.61 24.62
C ASN A 136 0.08 -1.84 23.68
N ASN A 137 0.60 -1.68 22.46
CA ASN A 137 0.63 -2.70 21.41
C ASN A 137 -0.74 -3.15 20.88
N TYR A 138 -1.82 -2.45 21.22
CA TYR A 138 -3.10 -2.66 20.56
C TYR A 138 -2.99 -2.26 19.09
N LYS A 139 -3.28 -3.22 18.22
CA LYS A 139 -3.32 -3.06 16.77
C LYS A 139 -4.70 -3.46 16.28
N ASN A 140 -5.27 -2.65 15.41
CA ASN A 140 -6.56 -2.94 14.80
C ASN A 140 -6.57 -2.56 13.33
N ILE A 141 -7.42 -3.25 12.58
CA ILE A 141 -7.75 -2.93 11.19
C ILE A 141 -9.27 -2.82 11.14
N ALA A 142 -9.77 -1.66 10.71
CA ALA A 142 -11.15 -1.49 10.32
C ALA A 142 -11.19 -1.30 8.80
N GLU A 143 -11.96 -2.14 8.10
CA GLU A 143 -12.10 -2.05 6.66
C GLU A 143 -13.57 -1.93 6.25
N THR A 144 -13.84 -1.07 5.27
CA THR A 144 -15.08 -1.07 4.49
C THR A 144 -14.74 -1.32 3.02
N SER A 145 -15.59 -2.07 2.32
CA SER A 145 -15.50 -2.26 0.86
C SER A 145 -14.13 -2.75 0.34
N ASN A 146 -13.44 -3.63 1.09
CA ASN A 146 -12.08 -4.12 0.78
C ASN A 146 -11.00 -3.03 0.69
N GLY A 147 -11.16 -1.88 1.38
CA GLY A 147 -10.18 -0.80 1.39
C GLY A 147 -8.78 -1.21 1.87
N CYS A 148 -8.65 -2.28 2.68
CA CYS A 148 -7.35 -2.83 3.09
C CYS A 148 -6.89 -4.02 2.23
N GLY A 149 -7.63 -4.36 1.17
CA GLY A 149 -7.34 -5.49 0.28
C GLY A 149 -7.49 -6.87 0.94
N GLY A 150 -8.42 -7.01 1.90
CA GLY A 150 -8.65 -8.26 2.63
C GLY A 150 -7.50 -8.58 3.59
N LEU A 151 -7.08 -7.59 4.36
CA LEU A 151 -6.05 -7.71 5.37
C LEU A 151 -6.71 -7.83 6.74
N SER A 152 -6.51 -8.96 7.42
CA SER A 152 -7.30 -9.33 8.62
C SER A 152 -6.54 -9.24 9.94
N SER A 153 -5.22 -9.09 9.93
CA SER A 153 -4.42 -8.97 11.16
C SER A 153 -3.03 -8.39 10.90
N TRP A 154 -2.40 -7.88 11.97
CA TRP A 154 -0.98 -7.46 12.04
C TRP A 154 -0.49 -7.22 13.48
#